data_AF-A0A0R1MDU6-F1
#
_entry.id   AF-A0A0R1MDU6-F1
#
_cell.length_a   1.000
_cell.length_b   1.000
_cell.length_c   1.000
_cell.angle_alpha   90.00
_cell.angle_beta   90.00
_cell.angle_gamma   90.00
#
_symmetry.space_group_name_H-M   'P 1'
#
loop_
_entity.id
_entity.type
_entity.pdbx_description
1 polymer ?
#
loop_
_entity_poly.entity_id
_entity_poly.type
_entity_poly.pdbx_seq_one_letter_code
_entity_poly.pdbx_strand_id
1 'polypeptide(L)'
;MPKLANTLADKFAKKDPADKATFKANAKKYIASLDDLNTLINKLKSKVNGQLVDVSEPVFGYALDYLGYKVNDDHFSKSTEDGTDYSAKDIHGIETDIKEKKIAFFVNNIQASSKTVNQLVKLAEQNNVPVLKVTETLPKGKNYRTWMTSQYQQLEKIQDQATNSAK
;
A
#
# COMPACT_ATOMS: atom_id res chain seq x y z
N MET A 1 11.18 -4.99 7.33
CA MET A 1 11.03 -4.47 8.71
C MET A 1 12.12 -4.97 9.69
N PRO A 2 13.43 -4.70 9.46
CA PRO A 2 14.48 -5.23 10.34
C PRO A 2 14.44 -4.69 11.77
N LYS A 3 14.16 -3.39 11.93
CA LYS A 3 14.13 -2.71 13.24
C LYS A 3 13.14 -3.36 14.21
N LEU A 4 11.92 -3.64 13.76
CA LEU A 4 10.88 -4.26 14.61
C LEU A 4 11.24 -5.69 15.00
N ALA A 5 11.68 -6.52 14.04
CA ALA A 5 12.05 -7.91 14.30
C ALA A 5 13.19 -8.02 15.33
N ASN A 6 14.24 -7.20 15.19
CA ASN A 6 15.33 -7.14 16.16
C ASN A 6 14.87 -6.63 17.53
N THR A 7 14.04 -5.57 17.56
CA THR A 7 13.49 -5.03 18.81
C THR A 7 12.68 -6.09 19.58
N LEU A 8 11.87 -6.88 18.87
CA LEU A 8 11.10 -7.97 19.48
C LEU A 8 12.00 -9.08 19.98
N ALA A 9 13.00 -9.51 19.20
CA ALA A 9 13.95 -10.52 19.64
C ALA A 9 14.72 -10.09 20.89
N ASP A 10 15.15 -8.83 20.98
CA ASP A 10 15.82 -8.31 22.17
C ASP A 10 14.88 -8.20 23.37
N LYS A 11 13.62 -7.80 23.16
CA LYS A 11 12.61 -7.78 24.23
C LYS A 11 12.31 -9.18 24.76
N PHE A 12 12.14 -10.16 23.88
CA PHE A 12 11.86 -11.55 24.27
C PHE A 12 13.08 -12.19 24.94
N ALA A 13 14.28 -11.98 24.43
CA ALA A 13 15.53 -12.43 25.06
C ALA A 13 15.78 -11.84 26.46
N LYS A 14 15.24 -10.64 26.75
CA LYS A 14 15.29 -10.06 28.10
C LYS A 14 14.27 -10.70 29.05
N LYS A 15 13.10 -11.08 28.55
CA LYS A 15 12.03 -11.72 29.33
C LYS A 15 12.30 -13.20 29.59
N ASP A 16 12.89 -13.87 28.62
CA ASP A 16 13.29 -15.27 28.70
C ASP A 16 14.73 -15.43 28.20
N PRO A 17 15.72 -15.32 29.12
CA PRO A 17 17.13 -15.43 28.77
C PRO A 17 17.54 -16.81 28.27
N ALA A 18 16.83 -17.88 28.64
CA ALA A 18 17.17 -19.24 28.21
C ALA A 18 16.98 -19.41 26.70
N ASP A 19 15.94 -18.79 26.14
CA ASP A 19 15.61 -18.83 24.71
C ASP A 19 16.22 -17.69 23.87
N LYS A 20 17.13 -16.90 24.46
CA LYS A 20 17.77 -15.74 23.79
C LYS A 20 18.36 -16.07 22.42
N ALA A 21 19.07 -17.20 22.29
CA ALA A 21 19.68 -17.61 21.02
C ALA A 21 18.61 -17.91 19.97
N THR A 22 17.53 -18.58 20.37
CA THR A 22 16.37 -18.93 19.52
C THR A 22 15.69 -17.67 18.99
N PHE A 23 15.39 -16.68 19.84
CA PHE A 23 14.76 -15.43 19.38
C PHE A 23 15.61 -14.68 18.36
N LYS A 24 16.93 -14.58 18.59
CA LYS A 24 17.85 -13.90 17.66
C LYS A 24 17.96 -14.64 16.33
N ALA A 25 18.07 -15.97 16.36
CA ALA A 25 18.12 -16.79 15.15
C ALA A 25 16.83 -16.65 14.33
N ASN A 26 15.67 -16.67 14.98
CA ASN A 26 14.37 -16.49 14.34
C ASN A 26 14.21 -15.10 13.72
N ALA A 27 14.64 -14.04 14.40
CA ALA A 27 14.63 -12.69 13.82
C ALA A 27 15.53 -12.60 12.58
N LYS A 28 16.76 -13.14 12.63
CA LYS A 28 17.66 -13.18 11.47
C LYS A 28 17.02 -13.92 10.29
N LYS A 29 16.45 -15.10 10.54
CA LYS A 29 15.76 -15.90 9.51
C LYS A 29 14.57 -15.15 8.92
N TYR A 30 13.76 -14.50 9.76
CA TYR A 30 12.62 -13.71 9.29
C TYR A 30 13.06 -12.53 8.43
N ILE A 31 14.07 -11.77 8.85
CA ILE A 31 14.62 -10.62 8.11
C ILE A 31 15.12 -11.07 6.73
N ALA A 32 15.96 -12.10 6.67
CA ALA A 32 16.46 -12.65 5.40
C ALA A 32 15.33 -13.13 4.49
N SER A 33 14.24 -13.64 5.07
CA SER A 33 13.09 -14.06 4.27
C SER A 33 12.35 -12.90 3.56
N LEU A 34 12.65 -11.64 3.90
CA LEU A 34 12.05 -10.46 3.27
C LEU A 34 12.90 -9.91 2.11
N ASP A 35 14.04 -10.51 1.77
CA ASP A 35 14.97 -9.97 0.78
C ASP A 35 14.34 -9.83 -0.63
N ASP A 36 13.57 -10.82 -1.07
CA ASP A 36 12.85 -10.76 -2.35
C ASP A 36 11.81 -9.63 -2.37
N LEU A 37 11.09 -9.46 -1.25
CA LEU A 37 10.12 -8.36 -1.09
C LEU A 37 10.83 -7.00 -1.14
N ASN A 38 11.97 -6.85 -0.47
CA ASN A 38 12.73 -5.60 -0.50
C ASN A 38 13.28 -5.31 -1.90
N THR A 39 13.75 -6.34 -2.61
CA THR A 39 14.19 -6.23 -4.01
C THR A 39 13.06 -5.72 -4.91
N LEU A 40 11.86 -6.30 -4.77
CA LEU A 40 10.68 -5.84 -5.50
C LEU A 40 10.35 -4.38 -5.16
N ILE A 41 10.30 -4.01 -3.88
CA ILE A 41 10.02 -2.63 -3.47
C ILE A 41 11.03 -1.64 -4.07
N ASN A 42 12.33 -1.97 -4.06
CA ASN A 42 13.37 -1.12 -4.64
C ASN A 42 13.21 -0.95 -6.15
N LYS A 43 12.87 -2.03 -6.87
CA LYS A 43 12.54 -1.98 -8.31
C LYS A 43 11.35 -1.07 -8.60
N LEU A 44 10.31 -1.16 -7.78
CA LEU A 44 9.12 -0.31 -7.94
C LEU A 44 9.45 1.15 -7.65
N LYS A 45 10.21 1.42 -6.58
CA LYS A 45 10.66 2.75 -6.19
C LYS A 45 11.45 3.46 -7.29
N SER A 46 12.35 2.76 -7.99
CA SER A 46 13.15 3.37 -9.05
C SER A 46 12.34 3.86 -10.27
N LYS A 47 11.07 3.46 -10.38
CA LYS A 47 10.15 3.87 -11.44
C LYS A 47 9.25 5.05 -11.06
N VAL A 48 9.33 5.51 -9.81
CA VAL A 48 8.49 6.59 -9.28
C VAL A 48 9.25 7.91 -9.31
N ASN A 49 8.60 8.95 -9.83
CA ASN A 49 9.16 10.30 -9.94
C ASN A 49 8.21 11.37 -9.37
N GLY A 50 7.41 11.00 -8.35
CA GLY A 50 6.49 11.91 -7.68
C GLY A 50 5.09 11.98 -8.30
N GLN A 51 4.69 10.96 -9.06
CA GLN A 51 3.33 10.87 -9.59
C GLN A 51 2.28 10.91 -8.47
N LEU A 52 1.15 11.54 -8.75
CA LEU A 52 0.02 11.63 -7.82
C LEU A 52 -0.77 10.31 -7.80
N VAL A 53 -1.35 10.01 -6.65
CA VAL A 53 -2.29 8.91 -6.41
C VAL A 53 -3.40 9.38 -5.49
N ASP A 54 -4.58 8.78 -5.64
CA ASP A 54 -5.69 8.94 -4.71
C ASP A 54 -5.95 7.62 -4.00
N VAL A 55 -6.47 7.66 -2.78
CA VAL A 55 -6.64 6.49 -1.92
C VAL A 55 -8.00 6.49 -1.22
N SER A 56 -8.66 5.33 -1.14
CA SER A 56 -9.91 5.21 -0.38
C SER A 56 -9.71 5.50 1.11
N GLU A 57 -8.56 5.08 1.65
CA GLU A 57 -8.12 5.22 3.04
C GLU A 57 -6.57 5.26 3.07
N PRO A 58 -5.94 5.84 4.10
CA PRO A 58 -4.48 5.97 4.19
C PRO A 58 -3.76 4.65 4.55
N VAL A 59 -4.42 3.49 4.43
CA VAL A 59 -3.90 2.15 4.78
C VAL A 59 -2.59 1.81 4.05
N PHE A 60 -2.42 2.23 2.80
CA PHE A 60 -1.19 2.02 2.03
C PHE A 60 -0.26 3.24 2.01
N GLY A 61 -0.54 4.27 2.83
CA GLY A 61 0.14 5.57 2.80
C GLY A 61 1.66 5.48 3.02
N TYR A 62 2.13 4.74 4.04
CA TYR A 62 3.57 4.55 4.27
C TYR A 62 4.28 3.86 3.10
N ALA A 63 3.60 2.94 2.41
CA ALA A 63 4.18 2.27 1.25
C ALA A 63 4.29 3.24 0.07
N LEU A 64 3.27 4.07 -0.17
CA LEU A 64 3.26 5.11 -1.21
C LEU A 64 4.36 6.14 -0.97
N ASP A 65 4.44 6.69 0.23
CA ASP A 65 5.49 7.64 0.64
C ASP A 65 6.89 7.05 0.47
N TYR A 66 7.11 5.82 0.96
CA TYR A 66 8.41 5.15 0.82
C TYR A 66 8.81 4.92 -0.64
N LEU A 67 7.83 4.61 -1.50
CA LEU A 67 8.04 4.43 -2.94
C LEU A 67 8.26 5.76 -3.67
N GLY A 68 7.84 6.89 -3.10
CA GLY A 68 7.97 8.23 -3.67
C GLY A 68 6.73 8.75 -4.40
N TYR A 69 5.57 8.12 -4.21
CA TYR A 69 4.28 8.64 -4.70
C TYR A 69 3.80 9.79 -3.80
N LYS A 70 2.89 10.61 -4.33
CA LYS A 70 2.25 11.70 -3.57
C LYS A 70 0.74 11.46 -3.51
N VAL A 71 0.20 11.36 -2.30
CA VAL A 71 -1.25 11.28 -2.09
C VAL A 71 -1.85 12.67 -2.31
N ASN A 72 -2.94 12.75 -3.08
CA ASN A 72 -3.58 14.02 -3.47
C ASN A 72 -4.95 14.26 -2.79
N ASP A 73 -5.45 13.28 -2.04
CA ASP A 73 -6.78 13.27 -1.43
C ASP A 73 -6.77 13.03 0.10
N ASP A 74 -5.76 13.56 0.80
CA ASP A 74 -5.54 13.34 2.25
C ASP A 74 -6.78 13.59 3.11
N HIS A 75 -7.57 14.63 2.82
CA HIS A 75 -8.80 14.92 3.57
C HIS A 75 -9.87 13.84 3.36
N PHE A 76 -10.12 13.42 2.11
CA PHE A 76 -11.08 12.37 1.79
C PHE A 76 -10.72 11.03 2.43
N SER A 77 -9.47 10.61 2.24
CA SER A 77 -8.99 9.32 2.71
C SER A 77 -8.99 9.26 4.24
N LYS A 78 -8.60 10.35 4.91
CA LYS A 78 -8.65 10.45 6.37
C LYS A 78 -10.07 10.46 6.92
N SER A 79 -10.98 11.23 6.31
CA SER A 79 -12.39 11.23 6.71
C SER A 79 -13.01 9.84 6.56
N THR A 80 -12.66 9.11 5.49
CA THR A 80 -13.15 7.75 5.27
C THR A 80 -12.66 6.79 6.37
N GLU A 81 -11.37 6.83 6.73
CA GLU A 81 -10.81 6.02 7.82
C GLU A 81 -11.44 6.34 9.18
N ASP A 82 -11.60 7.63 9.47
CA ASP A 82 -12.15 8.09 10.76
C ASP A 82 -13.67 7.89 10.86
N GLY A 83 -14.34 7.46 9.76
CA GLY A 83 -15.79 7.34 9.70
C GLY A 83 -16.51 8.68 9.82
N THR A 84 -15.87 9.76 9.35
CA THR A 84 -16.38 11.13 9.39
C THR A 84 -16.75 11.62 7.98
N ASP A 85 -17.42 12.77 7.92
CA ASP A 85 -17.87 13.32 6.65
C ASP A 85 -16.70 13.88 5.82
N TYR A 86 -16.69 13.56 4.54
CA TYR A 86 -15.93 14.25 3.50
C TYR A 86 -16.85 15.19 2.72
N SER A 87 -16.28 16.26 2.17
CA SER A 87 -17.04 17.28 1.45
C SER A 87 -17.35 16.86 0.01
N ALA A 88 -18.37 17.49 -0.59
CA ALA A 88 -18.62 17.34 -2.02
C ALA A 88 -17.41 17.79 -2.87
N LYS A 89 -16.63 18.75 -2.37
CA LYS A 89 -15.41 19.22 -3.02
C LYS A 89 -14.34 18.11 -3.07
N ASP A 90 -14.21 17.33 -2.02
CA ASP A 90 -13.27 16.21 -1.97
C ASP A 90 -13.61 15.16 -3.04
N ILE A 91 -14.88 14.76 -3.09
CA ILE A 91 -15.38 13.81 -4.10
C ILE A 91 -15.12 14.35 -5.51
N HIS A 92 -15.49 15.61 -5.78
CA HIS A 92 -15.27 16.22 -7.09
C HIS A 92 -13.80 16.35 -7.47
N GLY A 93 -12.90 16.55 -6.50
CA GLY A 93 -11.45 16.51 -6.71
C GLY A 93 -11.01 15.17 -7.29
N ILE A 94 -11.32 14.08 -6.59
CA ILE A 94 -10.98 12.71 -7.00
C ILE A 94 -11.65 12.35 -8.34
N GLU A 95 -12.92 12.71 -8.54
CA GLU A 95 -13.60 12.49 -9.81
C GLU A 95 -12.90 13.20 -10.98
N THR A 96 -12.42 14.43 -10.75
CA THR A 96 -11.68 15.20 -11.75
C THR A 96 -10.34 14.54 -12.02
N ASP A 97 -9.62 14.14 -10.97
CA ASP A 97 -8.33 13.48 -11.08
C ASP A 97 -8.42 12.17 -11.87
N ILE A 98 -9.49 11.41 -11.67
CA ILE A 98 -9.78 10.19 -12.44
C ILE A 98 -10.14 10.51 -13.90
N LYS A 99 -11.12 11.40 -14.15
CA LYS A 99 -11.63 11.70 -15.50
C LYS A 99 -10.56 12.34 -16.38
N GLU A 100 -9.74 13.21 -15.80
CA GLU A 100 -8.65 13.90 -16.48
C GLU A 100 -7.32 13.13 -16.41
N LYS A 101 -7.30 11.95 -15.77
CA LYS A 101 -6.13 11.07 -15.63
C LYS A 101 -4.91 11.76 -15.01
N LYS A 102 -5.14 12.55 -13.95
CA LYS A 102 -4.10 13.26 -13.19
C LYS A 102 -3.37 12.37 -12.17
N ILE A 103 -3.95 11.23 -11.83
CA ILE A 103 -3.37 10.24 -10.93
C ILE A 103 -2.85 9.02 -11.71
N ALA A 104 -1.79 8.40 -11.19
CA ALA A 104 -1.21 7.19 -11.77
C ALA A 104 -2.10 5.95 -11.56
N PHE A 105 -2.75 5.88 -10.39
CA PHE A 105 -3.72 4.84 -10.03
C PHE A 105 -4.50 5.27 -8.79
N PHE A 106 -5.65 4.63 -8.57
CA PHE A 106 -6.44 4.74 -7.35
C PHE A 106 -6.16 3.55 -6.43
N VAL A 107 -5.95 3.77 -5.13
CA VAL A 107 -5.77 2.71 -4.13
C VAL A 107 -7.08 2.43 -3.41
N ASN A 108 -7.50 1.17 -3.41
CA ASN A 108 -8.73 0.74 -2.75
C ASN A 108 -8.45 -0.28 -1.64
N ASN A 109 -8.79 0.06 -0.39
CA ASN A 109 -8.87 -0.92 0.68
C ASN A 109 -10.13 -1.78 0.51
N ILE A 110 -9.97 -3.01 0.02
CA ILE A 110 -11.12 -3.88 -0.28
C ILE A 110 -11.85 -4.40 0.96
N GLN A 111 -11.35 -4.09 2.17
CA GLN A 111 -11.99 -4.43 3.44
C GLN A 111 -12.88 -3.31 3.98
N ALA A 112 -12.77 -2.10 3.42
CA ALA A 112 -13.56 -0.94 3.80
C ALA A 112 -14.26 -0.38 2.55
N SER A 113 -15.55 -0.66 2.43
CA SER A 113 -16.35 -0.24 1.28
C SER A 113 -17.49 0.66 1.69
N SER A 114 -17.69 1.75 0.95
CA SER A 114 -18.88 2.60 1.02
C SER A 114 -19.47 2.77 -0.38
N LYS A 115 -20.69 3.29 -0.47
CA LYS A 115 -21.32 3.59 -1.77
C LYS A 115 -20.44 4.54 -2.59
N THR A 116 -19.89 5.57 -1.96
CA THR A 116 -19.01 6.56 -2.59
C THR A 116 -17.70 5.91 -3.07
N VAL A 117 -17.01 5.15 -2.22
CA VAL A 117 -15.76 4.46 -2.62
C VAL A 117 -16.01 3.52 -3.79
N ASN A 118 -17.11 2.76 -3.76
CA ASN A 118 -17.48 1.86 -4.87
C ASN A 118 -17.75 2.64 -6.18
N GLN A 119 -18.33 3.83 -6.10
CA GLN A 119 -18.54 4.71 -7.27
C GLN A 119 -17.22 5.24 -7.83
N LEU A 120 -16.28 5.66 -6.97
CA LEU A 120 -14.95 6.12 -7.39
C LEU A 120 -14.13 5.00 -8.03
N VAL A 121 -14.15 3.79 -7.46
CA VAL A 121 -13.49 2.61 -8.06
C VAL A 121 -14.06 2.32 -9.45
N LYS A 122 -15.40 2.32 -9.58
CA LYS A 122 -16.06 2.13 -10.87
C LYS A 122 -15.69 3.23 -11.86
N LEU A 123 -15.61 4.48 -11.41
CA LEU A 123 -15.22 5.61 -12.25
C LEU A 123 -13.77 5.45 -12.74
N ALA A 124 -12.86 5.01 -11.88
CA ALA A 124 -11.47 4.73 -12.26
C ALA A 124 -11.39 3.65 -13.35
N GLU A 125 -12.08 2.53 -13.15
CA GLU A 125 -12.16 1.45 -14.14
C GLU A 125 -12.74 1.94 -15.48
N GLN A 126 -13.82 2.73 -15.46
CA GLN A 126 -14.43 3.30 -16.67
C GLN A 126 -13.52 4.27 -17.43
N ASN A 127 -12.66 5.01 -16.73
CA ASN A 127 -11.72 5.96 -17.33
C ASN A 127 -10.35 5.34 -17.61
N ASN A 128 -10.19 4.03 -17.42
CA ASN A 128 -8.91 3.31 -17.57
C ASN A 128 -7.82 3.84 -16.64
N VAL A 129 -8.19 4.31 -15.45
CA VAL A 129 -7.25 4.56 -14.35
C VAL A 129 -7.10 3.26 -13.56
N PRO A 130 -5.88 2.71 -13.41
CA PRO A 130 -5.69 1.45 -12.70
C PRO A 130 -6.13 1.52 -11.23
N VAL A 131 -6.61 0.40 -10.69
CA VAL A 131 -6.99 0.28 -9.27
C VAL A 131 -6.07 -0.71 -8.57
N LEU A 132 -5.31 -0.22 -7.58
CA LEU A 132 -4.49 -1.03 -6.68
C LEU A 132 -5.36 -1.49 -5.50
N LYS A 133 -5.62 -2.79 -5.39
CA LYS A 133 -6.44 -3.40 -4.34
C LYS A 133 -5.55 -3.85 -3.18
N VAL A 134 -5.77 -3.27 -2.01
CA VAL A 134 -5.02 -3.56 -0.79
C VAL A 134 -5.95 -4.04 0.32
N THR A 135 -5.40 -4.69 1.33
CA THR A 135 -6.10 -4.97 2.59
C THR A 135 -5.33 -4.32 3.75
N GLU A 136 -6.02 -4.04 4.84
CA GLU A 136 -5.40 -3.56 6.08
C GLU A 136 -4.99 -4.74 6.98
N THR A 137 -5.79 -5.80 6.98
CA THR A 137 -5.56 -6.99 7.79
C THR A 137 -5.10 -8.17 6.94
N LEU A 138 -4.41 -9.12 7.59
CA LEU A 138 -3.84 -10.30 6.95
C LEU A 138 -4.95 -11.17 6.32
N PRO A 139 -4.92 -11.41 5.00
CA PRO A 139 -5.88 -12.30 4.34
C PRO A 139 -5.72 -13.75 4.82
N LYS A 140 -6.83 -14.50 4.83
CA LYS A 140 -6.85 -15.92 5.18
C LYS A 140 -5.85 -16.71 4.33
N GLY A 141 -5.07 -17.57 4.97
CA GLY A 141 -4.12 -18.47 4.31
C GLY A 141 -2.82 -17.80 3.85
N LYS A 142 -2.61 -16.50 4.15
CA LYS A 142 -1.34 -15.82 3.89
C LYS A 142 -0.54 -15.63 5.18
N ASN A 143 0.75 -15.38 5.00
CA ASN A 143 1.60 -14.72 6.00
C ASN A 143 1.99 -13.33 5.49
N TYR A 144 2.59 -12.51 6.36
CA TYR A 144 3.03 -11.16 6.02
C TYR A 144 3.83 -11.07 4.72
N ARG A 145 4.83 -11.95 4.52
CA ARG A 145 5.69 -11.94 3.32
C ARG A 145 4.84 -12.15 2.07
N THR A 146 4.06 -13.21 2.02
CA THR A 146 3.23 -13.56 0.85
C THR A 146 2.13 -12.53 0.60
N TRP A 147 1.58 -11.93 1.66
CA TRP A 147 0.57 -10.90 1.57
C TRP A 147 1.12 -9.60 0.99
N MET A 148 2.15 -9.02 1.60
CA MET A 148 2.75 -7.78 1.11
C MET A 148 3.31 -7.96 -0.31
N THR A 149 4.00 -9.07 -0.58
CA THR A 149 4.51 -9.38 -1.93
C THR A 149 3.40 -9.33 -2.97
N SER A 150 2.22 -9.88 -2.68
CA SER A 150 1.11 -9.85 -3.65
C SER A 150 0.57 -8.44 -3.94
N GLN A 151 0.57 -7.54 -2.96
CA GLN A 151 0.16 -6.14 -3.18
C GLN A 151 1.19 -5.39 -4.03
N TYR A 152 2.49 -5.55 -3.76
CA TYR A 152 3.54 -4.94 -4.57
C TYR A 152 3.64 -5.53 -5.98
N GLN A 153 3.36 -6.83 -6.17
CA GLN A 153 3.28 -7.43 -7.50
C GLN A 153 2.09 -6.89 -8.31
N GLN A 154 0.99 -6.52 -7.65
CA GLN A 154 -0.11 -5.83 -8.34
C GLN A 154 0.32 -4.43 -8.78
N LEU A 155 1.03 -3.69 -7.93
CA LEU A 155 1.61 -2.39 -8.30
C LEU A 155 2.63 -2.52 -9.43
N GLU A 156 3.45 -3.56 -9.45
CA GLU A 156 4.39 -3.84 -10.54
C GLU A 156 3.68 -3.91 -11.89
N LYS A 157 2.57 -4.65 -11.96
CA LYS A 157 1.76 -4.75 -13.18
C LYS A 157 1.21 -3.40 -13.62
N ILE A 158 0.78 -2.56 -12.67
CA ILE A 158 0.30 -1.19 -12.94
C ILE A 158 1.43 -0.35 -13.54
N GLN A 159 2.62 -0.37 -12.95
CA GLN A 159 3.78 0.38 -13.47
C GLN A 159 4.23 -0.11 -14.86
N ASP A 160 4.18 -1.41 -15.10
CA ASP A 160 4.56 -2.00 -16.38
C ASP A 160 3.55 -1.64 -17.50
N GLN A 161 2.25 -1.58 -17.18
CA GLN A 161 1.21 -1.10 -18.11
C GLN A 161 1.44 0.37 -18.49
N ALA A 162 1.70 1.24 -17.51
CA ALA A 162 1.98 2.66 -17.77
C ALA A 162 3.21 2.88 -18.66
N THR A 163 4.25 2.06 -18.48
CA THR A 163 5.48 2.13 -19.30
C THR A 163 5.20 1.76 -20.76
N ASN A 164 4.33 0.78 -21.00
CA ASN A 164 3.98 0.34 -22.35
C ASN A 164 3.06 1.33 -23.08
N SER A 165 2.23 2.08 -22.36
CA SER A 165 1.38 3.13 -22.95
C SER A 165 2.14 4.42 -23.29
N ALA A 166 3.36 4.60 -22.77
CA ALA A 166 4.20 5.77 -23.02
C ALA A 166 5.19 5.59 -24.19
N LYS A 167 5.21 4.40 -24.82
CA LYS A 167 5.98 4.11 -26.04
C LYS A 167 5.08 4.18 -27.27
#